data_AF-A0A198AJ09-F1
#
_entry.id   AF-A0A198AJ09-F1
#
_cell.length_a   1.000
_cell.length_b   1.000
_cell.length_c   1.000
_cell.angle_alpha   90.00
_cell.angle_beta   90.00
_cell.angle_gamma   90.00
#
_symmetry.space_group_name_H-M   'P 1'
#
loop_
_entity.id
_entity.type
_entity.pdbx_description
1 polymer ?
#
loop_
_entity_poly.entity_id
_entity_poly.type
_entity_poly.pdbx_seq_one_letter_code
_entity_poly.pdbx_strand_id
1 'polypeptide(L)'
;MNQEEKLFKKNLEETQRQIKHIRHYRTLNELKSMNPYAFEEYIADLYRRKGYKAKVTKRTGDGGKDIILTKDGVLSIVECKRYNETKVGRPEIQKFHSAIIDERAKEGFYITTGNFTNPAIDYVKDKPIRLINGNHLLKLIDEVS
;
A
#
# COMPACT_ATOMS: atom_id res chain seq x y z
N MET A 1 -36.06 -3.74 -4.49
CA MET A 1 -34.67 -3.58 -4.93
C MET A 1 -34.05 -4.95 -5.12
N ASN A 2 -33.69 -5.30 -6.35
CA ASN A 2 -33.15 -6.62 -6.69
C ASN A 2 -31.67 -6.78 -6.21
N GLN A 3 -31.08 -7.96 -6.37
CA GLN A 3 -29.71 -8.23 -5.90
C GLN A 3 -28.66 -7.37 -6.65
N GLU A 4 -28.86 -7.12 -7.94
CA GLU A 4 -27.95 -6.30 -8.75
C GLU A 4 -27.96 -4.82 -8.31
N GLU A 5 -29.15 -4.25 -8.08
CA GLU A 5 -29.32 -2.89 -7.58
C GLU A 5 -28.71 -2.71 -6.19
N LYS A 6 -28.82 -3.73 -5.32
CA LYS A 6 -28.16 -3.73 -4.00
C LYS A 6 -26.64 -3.71 -4.13
N LEU A 7 -26.08 -4.54 -5.02
CA LEU A 7 -24.65 -4.60 -5.25
C LEU A 7 -24.12 -3.29 -5.85
N PHE A 8 -24.83 -2.73 -6.83
CA PHE A 8 -24.47 -1.45 -7.44
C PHE A 8 -24.42 -0.32 -6.42
N LYS A 9 -25.46 -0.19 -5.57
CA LYS A 9 -25.48 0.83 -4.50
C LYS A 9 -24.33 0.65 -3.51
N LYS A 10 -24.07 -0.58 -3.07
CA LYS A 10 -22.97 -0.87 -2.16
C LYS A 10 -21.62 -0.46 -2.76
N ASN A 11 -21.37 -0.81 -4.03
CA ASN A 11 -20.13 -0.42 -4.72
C ASN A 11 -20.00 1.10 -4.86
N LEU A 12 -21.11 1.81 -5.09
CA LEU A 12 -21.14 3.27 -5.17
C LEU A 12 -20.79 3.91 -3.83
N GLU A 13 -21.38 3.43 -2.74
CA GLU A 13 -21.10 3.89 -1.37
C GLU A 13 -19.63 3.63 -0.98
N GLU A 14 -19.09 2.44 -1.29
CA GLU A 14 -17.68 2.11 -1.07
C GLU A 14 -16.75 3.03 -1.87
N THR A 15 -17.08 3.30 -3.13
CA THR A 15 -16.30 4.23 -3.98
C THR A 15 -16.32 5.65 -3.43
N GLN A 16 -17.49 6.13 -2.98
CA GLN A 16 -17.60 7.45 -2.35
C GLN A 16 -16.83 7.53 -1.04
N ARG A 17 -16.85 6.48 -0.20
CA ARG A 17 -16.03 6.38 1.02
C ARG A 17 -14.54 6.51 0.68
N GLN A 18 -14.06 5.76 -0.31
CA GLN A 18 -12.66 5.77 -0.75
C GLN A 18 -12.25 7.17 -1.23
N ILE A 19 -13.04 7.80 -2.11
CA ILE A 19 -12.76 9.14 -2.62
C ILE A 19 -12.69 10.15 -1.47
N LYS A 20 -13.65 10.11 -0.53
CA LYS A 20 -13.65 10.98 0.63
C LYS A 20 -12.42 10.77 1.50
N HIS A 21 -12.02 9.52 1.71
CA HIS A 21 -10.84 9.17 2.52
C HIS A 21 -9.55 9.70 1.88
N ILE A 22 -9.37 9.49 0.57
CA ILE A 22 -8.19 9.95 -0.19
C ILE A 22 -8.11 11.48 -0.24
N ARG A 23 -9.25 12.17 -0.41
CA ARG A 23 -9.29 13.64 -0.42
C ARG A 23 -9.00 14.27 0.93
N HIS A 24 -9.22 13.55 2.02
CA HIS A 24 -9.01 14.06 3.37
C HIS A 24 -7.53 14.12 3.76
N TYR A 25 -6.71 13.21 3.25
CA TYR A 25 -5.27 13.16 3.52
C TYR A 25 -4.49 13.29 2.22
N ARG A 26 -3.84 14.44 2.01
CA ARG A 26 -3.12 14.77 0.77
C ARG A 26 -1.70 15.25 0.98
N THR A 27 -1.28 15.42 2.22
CA THR A 27 0.07 15.87 2.57
C THR A 27 0.83 14.80 3.34
N LEU A 28 2.17 14.84 3.30
CA LEU A 28 2.97 13.89 4.08
C LEU A 28 2.77 14.04 5.58
N ASN A 29 2.51 15.25 6.08
CA ASN A 29 2.30 15.49 7.51
C ASN A 29 1.00 14.85 8.00
N GLU A 30 -0.06 14.92 7.20
CA GLU A 30 -1.31 14.21 7.43
C GLU A 30 -1.10 12.69 7.46
N LEU A 31 -0.41 12.13 6.46
CA LEU A 31 -0.13 10.69 6.42
C LEU A 31 0.72 10.25 7.63
N LYS A 32 1.69 11.06 8.04
CA LYS A 32 2.53 10.83 9.22
C LYS A 32 1.77 10.95 10.54
N SER A 33 0.61 11.62 10.58
CA SER A 33 -0.21 11.72 11.79
C SER A 33 -1.27 10.61 11.90
N MET A 34 -1.51 9.85 10.83
CA MET A 34 -2.45 8.74 10.84
C MET A 34 -2.04 7.64 11.83
N ASN A 35 -3.03 6.96 12.41
CA ASN A 35 -2.80 5.67 13.05
C ASN A 35 -2.21 4.68 12.01
N PRO A 36 -1.22 3.82 12.37
CA PRO A 36 -0.61 2.87 11.42
C PRO A 36 -1.63 2.01 10.65
N TYR A 37 -2.64 1.47 11.32
CA TYR A 37 -3.68 0.66 10.67
C TYR A 37 -4.58 1.49 9.75
N ALA A 38 -4.84 2.75 10.11
CA ALA A 38 -5.56 3.66 9.23
C ALA A 38 -4.73 4.01 7.99
N PHE A 39 -3.41 4.08 8.12
CA PHE A 39 -2.49 4.28 6.99
C PHE A 39 -2.49 3.06 6.07
N GLU A 40 -2.46 1.83 6.59
CA GLU A 40 -2.59 0.60 5.78
C GLU A 40 -3.89 0.58 4.98
N GLU A 41 -5.03 0.89 5.63
CA GLU A 41 -6.33 0.95 4.96
C GLU A 41 -6.39 2.08 3.92
N TYR A 42 -5.74 3.22 4.19
CA TYR A 42 -5.61 4.32 3.24
C TYR A 42 -4.83 3.90 2.00
N ILE A 43 -3.69 3.21 2.16
CA ILE A 43 -2.93 2.64 1.04
C ILE A 43 -3.79 1.63 0.28
N ALA A 44 -4.55 0.78 0.97
CA ALA A 44 -5.46 -0.16 0.32
C ALA A 44 -6.53 0.57 -0.53
N ASP A 45 -7.08 1.69 -0.04
CA ASP A 45 -8.02 2.54 -0.78
C ASP A 45 -7.38 3.14 -2.05
N LEU A 46 -6.11 3.58 -2.00
CA LEU A 46 -5.39 4.05 -3.19
C LEU A 46 -5.28 2.94 -4.25
N TYR A 47 -4.91 1.72 -3.85
CA TYR A 47 -4.80 0.61 -4.80
C TYR A 47 -6.16 0.15 -5.32
N ARG A 48 -7.23 0.18 -4.50
CA ARG A 48 -8.60 -0.08 -4.98
C ARG A 48 -9.00 0.88 -6.09
N ARG A 49 -8.68 2.17 -5.94
CA ARG A 49 -8.90 3.19 -6.99
C ARG A 49 -8.08 2.94 -8.25
N LYS A 50 -6.92 2.27 -8.16
CA LYS A 50 -6.13 1.83 -9.32
C LYS A 50 -6.62 0.50 -9.94
N GLY A 51 -7.77 0.00 -9.49
CA GLY A 51 -8.40 -1.22 -10.01
C GLY A 51 -7.84 -2.52 -9.41
N TYR A 52 -7.16 -2.47 -8.27
CA TYR A 52 -6.74 -3.67 -7.56
C TYR A 52 -7.83 -4.15 -6.59
N LYS A 53 -7.94 -5.46 -6.39
CA LYS A 53 -8.52 -6.01 -5.17
C LYS A 53 -7.48 -5.88 -4.07
N ALA A 54 -7.71 -5.04 -3.08
CA ALA A 54 -6.78 -4.82 -1.97
C ALA A 54 -7.39 -5.24 -0.63
N LYS A 55 -6.70 -6.10 0.11
CA LYS A 55 -7.11 -6.62 1.42
C LYS A 55 -6.00 -6.39 2.45
N VAL A 56 -6.30 -5.63 3.50
CA VAL A 56 -5.42 -5.49 4.66
C VAL A 56 -5.33 -6.81 5.41
N THR A 57 -4.13 -7.17 5.87
CA THR A 57 -3.84 -8.42 6.57
C THR A 57 -4.20 -8.33 8.07
N LYS A 58 -3.92 -9.39 8.84
CA LYS A 58 -4.15 -9.38 10.28
C LYS A 58 -3.06 -8.55 10.96
N ARG A 59 -3.42 -7.83 12.01
CA ARG A 59 -2.55 -6.91 12.76
C ARG A 59 -1.27 -7.52 13.35
N THR A 60 -1.21 -8.85 13.50
CA THR A 60 -0.05 -9.56 14.05
C THR A 60 0.18 -10.85 13.29
N GLY A 61 1.45 -11.23 13.15
CA GLY A 61 1.85 -12.47 12.49
C GLY A 61 1.57 -12.49 10.99
N ASP A 62 1.55 -11.32 10.34
CA ASP A 62 1.31 -11.17 8.91
C ASP A 62 2.44 -11.68 8.00
N GLY A 63 3.63 -11.89 8.59
CA GLY A 63 4.82 -12.35 7.90
C GLY A 63 5.57 -11.23 7.16
N GLY A 64 5.37 -9.97 7.54
CA GLY A 64 6.00 -8.82 6.86
C GLY A 64 5.24 -8.38 5.61
N LYS A 65 3.91 -8.31 5.72
CA LYS A 65 3.03 -7.71 4.71
C LYS A 65 1.76 -7.15 5.34
N ASP A 66 1.43 -5.92 5.03
CA ASP A 66 0.24 -5.26 5.55
C ASP A 66 -0.96 -5.41 4.60
N ILE A 67 -0.71 -5.59 3.29
CA ILE A 67 -1.77 -5.64 2.27
C ILE A 67 -1.48 -6.71 1.22
N ILE A 68 -2.52 -7.46 0.85
CA ILE A 68 -2.51 -8.36 -0.31
C ILE A 68 -3.27 -7.68 -1.44
N LEU A 69 -2.64 -7.62 -2.61
CA LEU A 69 -3.19 -7.05 -3.84
C LEU A 69 -3.40 -8.15 -4.88
N THR A 70 -4.51 -8.07 -5.61
CA THR A 70 -4.73 -8.89 -6.80
C THR A 70 -5.30 -8.05 -7.93
N LYS A 71 -4.69 -8.16 -9.12
CA LYS A 71 -5.18 -7.53 -10.34
C LYS A 71 -4.85 -8.43 -11.53
N ASP A 72 -5.84 -8.70 -12.38
CA ASP A 72 -5.69 -9.52 -13.59
C ASP A 72 -5.02 -10.89 -13.33
N GLY A 73 -5.37 -11.52 -12.19
CA GLY A 73 -4.80 -12.80 -11.76
C GLY A 73 -3.39 -12.74 -11.17
N VAL A 74 -2.78 -11.56 -11.11
CA VAL A 74 -1.45 -11.34 -10.53
C VAL A 74 -1.57 -10.98 -9.06
N LEU A 75 -0.84 -11.73 -8.22
CA LEU A 75 -0.71 -11.50 -6.78
C LEU A 75 0.48 -10.58 -6.50
N SER A 76 0.26 -9.54 -5.70
CA SER A 76 1.31 -8.67 -5.16
C SER A 76 1.08 -8.44 -3.67
N ILE A 77 2.13 -8.10 -2.93
CA ILE A 77 2.02 -7.74 -1.50
C ILE A 77 2.56 -6.33 -1.25
N VAL A 78 2.13 -5.72 -0.14
CA VAL A 78 2.56 -4.39 0.28
C VAL A 78 3.01 -4.44 1.73
N GLU A 79 4.11 -3.77 2.03
CA GLU A 79 4.53 -3.40 3.39
C GLU A 79 4.49 -1.87 3.52
N CYS A 80 3.93 -1.37 4.61
CA CYS A 80 3.66 0.02 4.90
C CYS A 80 4.42 0.47 6.15
N LYS A 81 5.38 1.38 6.01
CA LYS A 81 6.10 2.01 7.13
C LYS A 81 5.82 3.51 7.22
N ARG A 82 4.98 3.89 8.18
CA ARG A 82 4.73 5.29 8.53
C ARG A 82 5.83 5.84 9.45
N TYR A 83 6.90 6.36 8.86
CA TYR A 83 8.05 6.96 9.56
C TYR A 83 8.10 8.48 9.40
N ASN A 84 8.59 9.17 10.43
CA ASN A 84 8.77 10.63 10.40
C ASN A 84 10.03 11.02 9.64
N GLU A 85 11.21 10.59 10.11
CA GLU A 85 12.50 10.97 9.52
C GLU A 85 13.40 9.77 9.21
N THR A 86 13.11 8.60 9.81
CA THR A 86 13.92 7.41 9.65
C THR A 86 13.90 6.89 8.22
N LYS A 87 15.09 6.64 7.67
CA LYS A 87 15.24 5.98 6.38
C LYS A 87 15.09 4.47 6.54
N VAL A 88 14.35 3.84 5.64
CA VAL A 88 14.25 2.37 5.55
C VAL A 88 15.56 1.82 5.00
N GLY A 89 16.19 0.95 5.79
CA GLY A 89 17.46 0.31 5.46
C GLY A 89 17.29 -0.99 4.67
N ARG A 90 18.42 -1.47 4.13
CA ARG A 90 18.50 -2.74 3.41
C ARG A 90 17.96 -3.95 4.20
N PRO A 91 18.19 -4.10 5.52
CA PRO A 91 17.66 -5.25 6.28
C PRO A 91 16.14 -5.39 6.22
N GLU A 92 15.42 -4.27 6.33
CA GLU A 92 13.94 -4.26 6.23
C GLU A 92 13.49 -4.67 4.82
N ILE A 93 14.16 -4.18 3.78
CA ILE A 93 13.85 -4.56 2.39
C ILE A 93 14.17 -6.03 2.13
N GLN A 94 15.25 -6.57 2.70
CA GLN A 94 15.58 -7.99 2.59
C GLN A 94 14.55 -8.87 3.27
N LYS A 95 14.06 -8.47 4.45
CA LYS A 95 12.97 -9.17 5.13
C LYS A 95 11.69 -9.18 4.28
N PHE A 96 11.33 -8.04 3.70
CA PHE A 96 10.18 -7.95 2.80
C PHE A 96 10.38 -8.79 1.54
N HIS A 97 11.59 -8.84 0.99
CA HIS A 97 11.90 -9.70 -0.15
C HIS A 97 11.59 -11.17 0.15
N SER A 98 11.94 -11.66 1.35
CA SER A 98 11.57 -13.02 1.78
C SER A 98 10.05 -13.21 1.81
N ALA A 99 9.29 -12.23 2.30
CA ALA A 99 7.82 -12.29 2.34
C ALA A 99 7.19 -12.41 0.93
N ILE A 100 7.78 -11.77 -0.09
CA ILE A 100 7.33 -11.89 -1.50
C ILE A 100 7.50 -13.32 -1.98
N ILE A 101 8.63 -13.94 -1.67
CA ILE A 101 8.95 -15.33 -2.05
C ILE A 101 8.02 -16.31 -1.34
N ASP A 102 7.85 -16.15 -0.03
CA ASP A 102 7.00 -17.02 0.80
C ASP A 102 5.54 -17.00 0.35
N GLU A 103 5.03 -15.82 -0.02
CA GLU A 103 3.67 -15.64 -0.53
C GLU A 103 3.53 -16.00 -2.03
N ARG A 104 4.63 -16.34 -2.71
CA ARG A 104 4.69 -16.56 -4.17
C ARG A 104 4.12 -15.39 -4.96
N ALA A 105 4.27 -14.18 -4.44
CA ALA A 105 3.82 -12.96 -5.08
C ALA A 105 4.72 -12.62 -6.28
N LYS A 106 4.13 -12.09 -7.35
CA LYS A 106 4.86 -11.70 -8.56
C LYS A 106 5.75 -10.48 -8.32
N GLU A 107 5.28 -9.57 -7.46
CA GLU A 107 5.99 -8.38 -7.02
C GLU A 107 5.53 -7.90 -5.64
N GLY A 108 6.33 -7.03 -5.03
CA GLY A 108 6.01 -6.36 -3.78
C GLY A 108 6.20 -4.85 -3.86
N PHE A 109 5.38 -4.11 -3.11
CA PHE A 109 5.48 -2.67 -2.95
C PHE A 109 5.90 -2.36 -1.52
N TYR A 110 7.06 -1.73 -1.33
CA TYR A 110 7.46 -1.23 -0.02
C TYR A 110 7.17 0.27 0.05
N ILE A 111 6.23 0.65 0.90
CA ILE A 111 5.70 2.01 0.97
C ILE A 111 6.10 2.64 2.29
N THR A 112 6.66 3.86 2.23
CA THR A 112 6.98 4.62 3.44
C THR A 112 6.70 6.10 3.28
N THR A 113 6.28 6.76 4.37
CA THR A 113 6.22 8.23 4.46
C THR A 113 7.60 8.88 4.61
N GLY A 114 8.65 8.08 4.84
CA GLY A 114 10.04 8.50 4.90
C GLY A 114 10.77 8.33 3.55
N ASN A 115 12.04 7.93 3.63
CA ASN A 115 12.90 7.67 2.47
C ASN A 115 13.64 6.33 2.61
N PHE A 116 14.34 5.90 1.57
CA PHE A 116 15.18 4.71 1.59
C PHE A 116 16.66 5.09 1.66
N THR A 117 17.49 4.22 2.22
CA THR A 117 18.95 4.38 2.15
C THR A 117 19.48 3.95 0.78
N ASN A 118 20.64 4.45 0.36
CA ASN A 118 21.26 4.02 -0.91
C ASN A 118 21.45 2.49 -0.97
N PRO A 119 21.93 1.81 0.08
CA PRO A 119 22.02 0.34 0.07
C PRO A 119 20.66 -0.37 -0.12
N ALA A 120 19.56 0.21 0.35
CA ALA A 120 18.23 -0.34 0.13
C ALA A 120 17.80 -0.18 -1.34
N ILE A 121 18.06 0.99 -1.93
CA ILE A 121 17.79 1.29 -3.34
C ILE A 121 18.65 0.41 -4.27
N ASP A 122 19.94 0.26 -3.95
CA ASP A 122 20.85 -0.59 -4.72
C ASP A 122 20.43 -2.06 -4.64
N TYR A 123 19.97 -2.51 -3.46
CA TYR A 123 19.54 -3.88 -3.29
C TYR A 123 18.41 -4.25 -4.25
N VAL A 124 17.40 -3.39 -4.47
CA VAL A 124 16.19 -3.75 -5.24
C VAL A 124 16.33 -3.77 -6.76
N LYS A 125 17.45 -3.32 -7.34
CA LYS A 125 17.62 -3.09 -8.80
C LYS A 125 17.24 -4.28 -9.68
N ASP A 126 17.44 -5.49 -9.19
CA ASP A 126 17.22 -6.78 -9.85
C ASP A 126 16.18 -7.66 -9.11
N LYS A 127 15.37 -7.07 -8.23
CA LYS A 127 14.33 -7.77 -7.46
C LYS A 127 12.93 -7.28 -7.86
N PRO A 128 11.90 -8.10 -7.66
CA PRO A 128 10.52 -7.71 -7.94
C PRO A 128 9.95 -6.81 -6.82
N ILE A 129 10.67 -5.75 -6.47
CA ILE A 129 10.35 -4.83 -5.37
C ILE A 129 10.28 -3.40 -5.89
N ARG A 130 9.15 -2.74 -5.67
CA ARG A 130 8.98 -1.31 -5.96
C ARG A 130 9.04 -0.51 -4.67
N LEU A 131 9.94 0.47 -4.63
CA LEU A 131 10.10 1.38 -3.49
C LEU A 131 9.29 2.66 -3.69
N ILE A 132 8.34 2.91 -2.80
CA ILE A 132 7.49 4.11 -2.81
C ILE A 132 7.80 4.92 -1.56
N ASN A 133 8.57 5.99 -1.71
CA ASN A 133 8.87 6.92 -0.63
C ASN A 133 7.75 7.96 -0.49
N GLY A 134 7.90 8.89 0.46
CA GLY A 134 6.88 9.92 0.70
C GLY A 134 6.53 10.73 -0.55
N ASN A 135 7.52 11.12 -1.35
CA ASN A 135 7.28 11.91 -2.56
C ASN A 135 6.58 11.09 -3.66
N HIS A 136 6.95 9.82 -3.84
CA HIS A 136 6.25 8.93 -4.77
C HIS A 136 4.82 8.64 -4.32
N LEU A 137 4.59 8.55 -3.00
CA LEU A 137 3.27 8.37 -2.43
C LEU A 137 2.36 9.58 -2.68
N LEU A 138 2.88 10.81 -2.58
CA LEU A 138 2.10 12.00 -2.93
C LEU A 138 1.66 11.99 -4.41
N LYS A 139 2.57 11.63 -5.32
CA LYS A 139 2.22 11.46 -6.75
C LYS A 139 1.14 10.41 -6.96
N LEU A 140 1.25 9.27 -6.24
CA LEU A 140 0.25 8.21 -6.29
C LEU A 140 -1.13 8.71 -5.85
N ILE A 141 -1.19 9.55 -4.82
CA ILE A 141 -2.42 10.17 -4.31
C ILE A 141 -3.03 11.10 -5.36
N ASP A 142 -2.21 11.91 -6.03
CA ASP A 142 -2.67 12.83 -7.07
C ASP A 142 -3.25 12.08 -8.29
N GLU A 143 -2.67 10.95 -8.67
CA GLU A 143 -3.15 10.13 -9.80
C GLU A 143 -4.55 9.53 -9.59
N VAL A 144 -4.96 9.29 -8.34
CA VAL A 144 -6.18 8.53 -8.01
C VAL A 144 -7.28 9.37 -7.35
N SER A 145 -6.97 10.64 -7.11
CA SER A 145 -7.72 11.66 -6.37
C SER A 145 -8.94 12.24 -7.10
#